data_AF-A0A6S7B441-F1
#
_entry.id   AF-A0A6S7B441-F1
#
_cell.length_a   1.000
_cell.length_b   1.000
_cell.length_c   1.000
_cell.angle_alpha   90.00
_cell.angle_beta   90.00
_cell.angle_gamma   90.00
#
_symmetry.space_group_name_H-M   'P 1'
#
loop_
_entity.id
_entity.type
_entity.pdbx_description
1 polymer ?
#
loop_
_entity_poly.entity_id
_entity_poly.type
_entity_poly.pdbx_seq_one_letter_code
_entity_poly.pdbx_strand_id
1 'polypeptide(L)'
;MDTRGAHVMRMAHPTRLLCMAAAVYCFISPAHADTSGASSSQDAVDTANSPVGVWQTIDDHTGQPKALIRISQEADGTLSGKIVKGFGANDQPDRKCDKCTDYRKDHPMLGMTIVDGMKRDGDKYEGGKILDPENGSVYKCQMHTEDNGQKLVVRGYLGISLIGRSQTWNRQN
;
A
#
# COMPACT_ATOMS: atom_id res chain seq x y z
N MET A 1 -63.60 11.43 18.32
CA MET A 1 -62.35 12.20 18.33
C MET A 1 -61.51 11.62 17.19
N ASP A 2 -61.80 11.92 15.92
CA ASP A 2 -61.53 13.20 15.22
C ASP A 2 -60.01 13.47 15.23
N THR A 3 -59.22 13.57 14.17
CA THR A 3 -59.34 14.01 12.75
C THR A 3 -58.18 13.36 11.95
N ARG A 4 -58.40 12.77 10.76
CA ARG A 4 -58.10 13.31 9.40
C ARG A 4 -56.73 13.99 9.19
N GLY A 5 -55.97 13.49 8.21
CA GLY A 5 -54.79 14.17 7.65
C GLY A 5 -54.15 13.48 6.44
N ALA A 6 -54.92 13.28 5.37
CA ALA A 6 -54.38 12.85 4.06
C ALA A 6 -53.94 14.09 3.27
N HIS A 7 -52.64 14.20 2.97
CA HIS A 7 -52.13 15.20 2.04
C HIS A 7 -51.93 14.57 0.65
N VAL A 8 -52.88 14.85 -0.23
CA VAL A 8 -52.72 14.80 -1.68
C VAL A 8 -52.56 16.26 -2.13
N MET A 9 -51.48 16.60 -2.83
CA MET A 9 -51.49 17.80 -3.68
C MET A 9 -50.77 17.54 -5.00
N ARG A 10 -51.47 17.99 -6.05
CA ARG A 10 -51.22 17.76 -7.47
C ARG A 10 -50.24 18.80 -8.03
N MET A 11 -49.53 18.38 -9.07
CA MET A 11 -49.25 19.06 -10.34
C MET A 11 -49.16 20.60 -10.38
N ALA A 12 -48.04 21.11 -10.92
CA ALA A 12 -48.06 22.14 -11.96
C ALA A 12 -46.69 22.22 -12.67
N HIS A 13 -46.67 21.91 -13.97
CA HIS A 13 -45.63 22.37 -14.91
C HIS A 13 -45.92 23.83 -15.29
N PRO A 14 -44.88 24.61 -15.61
CA PRO A 14 -45.00 25.63 -16.65
C PRO A 14 -44.08 25.35 -17.83
N THR A 15 -44.73 25.39 -18.99
CA THR A 15 -44.26 25.27 -20.35
C THR A 15 -43.41 26.48 -20.77
N ARG A 16 -42.35 26.20 -21.54
CA ARG A 16 -41.64 26.99 -22.57
C ARG A 16 -41.87 28.52 -22.62
N LEU A 17 -40.76 29.26 -22.67
CA LEU A 17 -40.70 30.45 -23.53
C LEU A 17 -39.38 30.47 -24.32
N LEU A 18 -39.57 30.50 -25.64
CA LEU A 18 -38.57 30.67 -26.68
C LEU A 18 -38.28 32.18 -26.81
N CYS A 19 -37.02 32.61 -26.78
CA CYS A 19 -36.63 33.91 -27.33
C CYS A 19 -35.37 33.71 -28.17
N MET A 20 -35.59 33.65 -29.49
CA MET A 20 -34.54 33.91 -30.48
C MET A 20 -34.27 35.41 -30.54
N ALA A 21 -32.99 35.80 -30.53
CA ALA A 21 -32.52 36.97 -31.25
C ALA A 21 -31.02 36.82 -31.49
N ALA A 22 -30.67 36.57 -32.75
CA ALA A 22 -29.32 36.68 -33.26
C ALA A 22 -28.95 38.16 -33.39
N ALA A 23 -27.79 38.54 -32.87
CA ALA A 23 -27.13 39.79 -33.23
C ALA A 23 -25.71 39.46 -33.68
N VAL A 24 -25.51 39.52 -34.99
CA VAL A 24 -24.21 39.46 -35.65
C VAL A 24 -23.51 40.79 -35.41
N TYR A 25 -22.43 40.76 -34.63
CA TYR A 25 -21.45 41.86 -34.59
C TYR A 25 -20.10 41.31 -35.03
N CYS A 26 -19.68 41.75 -36.22
CA CYS A 26 -18.35 41.55 -36.76
C CYS A 26 -17.43 42.63 -36.19
N PHE A 27 -16.50 42.25 -35.32
CA PHE A 27 -15.36 43.09 -34.95
C PHE A 27 -14.06 42.26 -34.97
N ILE A 28 -13.28 42.61 -35.97
CA ILE A 28 -11.82 42.55 -36.21
C ILE A 28 -10.96 42.23 -34.96
N SER A 29 -10.01 41.29 -35.14
CA SER A 29 -9.08 40.64 -34.18
C SER A 29 -8.22 41.55 -33.27
N PRO A 30 -7.67 41.00 -32.18
CA PRO A 30 -6.26 40.60 -32.22
C PRO A 30 -5.95 39.22 -31.61
N ALA A 31 -4.72 38.80 -31.86
CA ALA A 31 -4.13 37.50 -31.60
C ALA A 31 -3.77 37.23 -30.11
N HIS A 32 -3.51 35.94 -29.86
CA HIS A 32 -2.81 35.31 -28.72
C HIS A 32 -3.59 35.16 -27.41
N ALA A 33 -4.26 34.00 -27.28
CA ALA A 33 -4.49 33.38 -25.99
C ALA A 33 -3.59 32.14 -25.91
N ASP A 34 -2.41 32.30 -25.33
CA ASP A 34 -1.57 31.20 -24.88
C ASP A 34 -2.40 30.34 -23.93
N THR A 35 -2.82 29.17 -24.42
CA THR A 35 -3.44 28.18 -23.55
C THR A 35 -2.31 27.51 -22.80
N SER A 36 -1.96 28.06 -21.64
CA SER A 36 -1.08 27.43 -20.68
C SER A 36 -1.74 26.12 -20.23
N GLY A 37 -1.42 25.02 -20.93
CA GLY A 37 -1.73 23.69 -20.48
C GLY A 37 -0.96 23.44 -19.18
N ALA A 38 -1.64 23.62 -18.05
CA ALA A 38 -1.16 23.11 -16.78
C ALA A 38 -1.11 21.58 -16.91
N SER A 39 0.07 21.05 -17.20
CA SER A 39 0.37 19.64 -17.05
C SER A 39 0.33 19.33 -15.56
N SER A 40 -0.83 18.92 -15.06
CA SER A 40 -0.90 18.19 -13.80
C SER A 40 -0.19 16.88 -14.02
N SER A 41 1.08 16.79 -13.59
CA SER A 41 1.78 15.53 -13.41
C SER A 41 0.96 14.71 -12.41
N GLN A 42 0.12 13.85 -12.95
CA GLN A 42 -0.53 12.79 -12.21
C GLN A 42 0.57 11.90 -11.66
N ASP A 43 0.57 11.70 -10.34
CA ASP A 43 1.38 10.68 -9.67
C ASP A 43 1.00 9.31 -10.23
N ALA A 44 1.61 8.94 -11.35
CA ALA A 44 1.67 7.56 -11.77
C ALA A 44 2.43 6.82 -10.67
N VAL A 45 1.69 6.11 -9.82
CA VAL A 45 2.26 5.14 -8.89
C VAL A 45 3.10 4.20 -9.74
N ASP A 46 4.41 4.40 -9.72
CA ASP A 46 5.35 3.57 -10.42
C ASP A 46 5.27 2.18 -9.81
N THR A 47 4.45 1.34 -10.45
CA THR A 47 4.14 0.00 -9.98
C THR A 47 5.40 -0.87 -10.06
N ALA A 48 6.41 -0.47 -10.84
CA ALA A 48 7.68 -1.17 -10.92
C ALA A 48 8.49 -1.05 -9.62
N ASN A 49 8.37 0.05 -8.89
CA ASN A 49 9.12 0.32 -7.65
C ASN A 49 8.28 0.14 -6.37
N SER A 50 7.17 -0.59 -6.47
CA SER A 50 6.34 -0.93 -5.32
C SER A 50 6.86 -2.16 -4.57
N PRO A 51 6.95 -2.14 -3.23
CA PRO A 51 7.21 -3.33 -2.41
C PRO A 51 6.07 -4.35 -2.44
N VAL A 52 4.89 -4.02 -2.97
CA VAL A 52 3.78 -4.98 -3.09
C VAL A 52 4.20 -6.13 -4.00
N GLY A 53 3.98 -7.37 -3.54
CA GLY A 53 4.41 -8.57 -4.26
C GLY A 53 4.80 -9.72 -3.32
N VAL A 54 5.39 -10.76 -3.91
CA VAL A 54 5.94 -11.90 -3.18
C VAL A 54 7.46 -11.83 -3.20
N TRP A 55 8.07 -12.03 -2.04
CA TRP A 55 9.50 -11.85 -1.83
C TRP A 55 10.10 -13.08 -1.17
N GLN A 56 11.21 -13.57 -1.71
CA GLN A 56 12.01 -14.61 -1.11
C GLN A 56 13.06 -13.99 -0.18
N THR A 57 13.02 -14.42 1.09
CA THR A 57 14.04 -14.06 2.08
C THR A 57 15.21 -15.02 2.03
N ILE A 58 16.40 -14.51 2.34
CA ILE A 58 17.63 -15.29 2.39
C ILE A 58 18.14 -15.29 3.84
N ASP A 59 18.53 -16.46 4.31
CA ASP A 59 19.20 -16.62 5.60
C ASP A 59 20.63 -16.08 5.50
N ASP A 60 20.98 -15.13 6.36
CA ASP A 60 22.25 -14.40 6.34
C ASP A 60 23.45 -15.24 6.82
N HIS A 61 23.21 -16.36 7.50
CA HIS A 61 24.24 -17.28 7.96
C HIS A 61 24.56 -18.36 6.93
N THR A 62 23.54 -18.85 6.22
CA THR A 62 23.66 -20.01 5.31
C THR A 62 23.57 -19.65 3.83
N GLY A 63 23.05 -18.46 3.50
CA GLY A 63 22.79 -18.03 2.12
C GLY A 63 21.63 -18.76 1.44
N GLN A 64 20.87 -19.57 2.18
CA GLN A 64 19.77 -20.36 1.63
C GLN A 64 18.43 -19.60 1.69
N PRO A 65 17.48 -19.91 0.80
CA PRO A 65 16.11 -19.43 0.91
C PRO A 65 15.50 -19.80 2.27
N LYS A 66 14.85 -18.84 2.93
CA LYS A 66 14.23 -19.05 4.25
C LYS A 66 12.72 -19.10 4.17
N ALA A 67 12.10 -18.11 3.54
CA ALA A 67 10.64 -18.03 3.38
C ALA A 67 10.22 -17.19 2.17
N LEU A 68 8.95 -17.33 1.77
CA LEU A 68 8.26 -16.37 0.91
C LEU A 68 7.34 -15.50 1.75
N ILE A 69 7.45 -14.19 1.56
CA ILE A 69 6.63 -13.16 2.22
C ILE A 69 5.80 -12.45 1.16
N ARG A 70 4.47 -12.44 1.33
CA ARG A 70 3.57 -11.62 0.50
C ARG A 70 3.34 -10.29 1.18
N ILE A 71 3.78 -9.21 0.54
CA ILE A 71 3.51 -7.82 0.94
C ILE A 71 2.26 -7.34 0.21
N SER A 72 1.36 -6.67 0.93
CA SER A 72 0.08 -6.17 0.40
C SER A 72 -0.29 -4.84 1.07
N GLN A 73 -1.09 -4.04 0.38
CA GLN A 73 -1.63 -2.80 0.93
C GLN A 73 -2.88 -3.08 1.77
N GLU A 74 -2.91 -2.52 2.97
CA GLU A 74 -4.04 -2.56 3.88
C GLU A 74 -5.04 -1.42 3.58
N ALA A 75 -6.24 -1.51 4.14
CA ALA A 75 -7.29 -0.51 3.93
C ALA A 75 -6.92 0.91 4.39
N ASP A 76 -5.99 1.04 5.34
CA ASP A 76 -5.46 2.32 5.83
C ASP A 76 -4.31 2.88 4.97
N GLY A 77 -3.98 2.20 3.87
CA GLY A 77 -2.92 2.56 2.94
C GLY A 77 -1.51 2.12 3.36
N THR A 78 -1.33 1.56 4.56
CA THR A 78 -0.05 0.97 4.97
C THR A 78 0.21 -0.35 4.28
N LEU A 79 1.48 -0.82 4.27
CA LEU A 79 1.81 -2.17 3.81
C LEU A 79 1.99 -3.13 4.99
N SER A 80 1.45 -4.33 4.83
CA SER A 80 1.68 -5.48 5.70
C SER A 80 2.33 -6.61 4.91
N GLY A 81 2.94 -7.58 5.62
CA GLY A 81 3.59 -8.73 5.00
C GLY A 81 3.32 -10.02 5.77
N LYS A 82 2.88 -11.06 5.05
CA LYS A 82 2.55 -12.38 5.60
C LYS A 82 3.49 -13.46 5.10
N ILE A 83 3.83 -14.42 5.96
CA ILE A 83 4.55 -15.64 5.55
C ILE A 83 3.60 -16.50 4.72
N VAL A 84 3.97 -16.82 3.49
CA VAL A 84 3.15 -17.66 2.58
C VAL A 84 3.79 -18.99 2.23
N LYS A 85 5.09 -19.16 2.50
CA LYS A 85 5.81 -20.44 2.37
C LYS A 85 7.10 -20.40 3.18
N GLY A 86 7.49 -21.51 3.79
CA GLY A 86 8.83 -21.73 4.32
C GLY A 86 9.67 -22.59 3.38
N PHE A 87 10.99 -22.62 3.59
CA PHE A 87 11.90 -23.54 2.90
C PHE A 87 12.72 -24.34 3.90
N GLY A 88 13.09 -25.57 3.52
CA GLY A 88 13.91 -26.46 4.35
C GLY A 88 13.26 -26.71 5.71
N ALA A 89 14.00 -26.45 6.79
CA ALA A 89 13.48 -26.60 8.15
C ALA A 89 12.26 -25.69 8.45
N ASN A 90 12.05 -24.64 7.65
CA ASN A 90 10.91 -23.73 7.81
C ASN A 90 9.66 -24.19 7.06
N ASP A 91 9.74 -25.21 6.18
CA ASP A 91 8.60 -25.73 5.41
C ASP A 91 7.79 -26.75 6.21
N GLN A 92 7.29 -26.32 7.38
CA GLN A 92 6.50 -27.13 8.31
C GLN A 92 5.17 -26.42 8.59
N PRO A 93 4.02 -26.98 8.18
CA PRO A 93 2.74 -26.28 8.26
C PRO A 93 2.21 -26.10 9.69
N ASP A 94 2.62 -26.96 10.62
CA ASP A 94 2.27 -26.96 12.03
C ASP A 94 3.24 -26.14 12.90
N ARG A 95 4.30 -25.58 12.29
CA ARG A 95 5.28 -24.76 12.98
C ARG A 95 4.64 -23.50 13.54
N LYS A 96 4.86 -23.27 14.83
CA LYS A 96 4.31 -22.13 15.59
C LYS A 96 5.42 -21.18 16.04
N CYS A 97 5.08 -19.92 16.25
CA CYS A 97 5.99 -18.98 16.90
C CYS A 97 6.00 -19.16 18.42
N ASP A 98 6.82 -20.08 18.91
CA ASP A 98 7.00 -20.36 20.34
C ASP A 98 7.75 -19.23 21.08
N LYS A 99 8.64 -18.52 20.39
CA LYS A 99 9.45 -17.41 20.95
C LYS A 99 8.77 -16.05 20.90
N CYS A 100 7.68 -15.90 20.14
CA CYS A 100 6.90 -14.66 20.13
C CYS A 100 6.39 -14.35 21.54
N THR A 101 6.38 -13.07 21.90
CA THR A 101 5.94 -12.58 23.21
C THR A 101 4.61 -11.81 23.16
N ASP A 102 4.07 -11.60 21.95
CA ASP A 102 2.80 -10.94 21.71
C ASP A 102 1.69 -11.93 21.36
N TYR A 103 0.57 -11.41 20.82
CA TYR A 103 -0.60 -12.19 20.44
C TYR A 103 -0.32 -13.29 19.38
N ARG A 104 0.86 -13.29 18.75
CA ARG A 104 1.28 -14.31 17.77
C ARG A 104 1.94 -15.52 18.42
N LYS A 105 2.17 -15.50 19.74
CA LYS A 105 2.71 -16.64 20.48
C LYS A 105 1.85 -17.88 20.28
N ASP A 106 2.50 -19.01 20.01
CA ASP A 106 1.88 -20.33 19.81
C ASP A 106 0.86 -20.41 18.65
N HIS A 107 0.85 -19.40 17.77
CA HIS A 107 0.09 -19.40 16.52
C HIS A 107 0.94 -19.90 15.34
N PRO A 108 0.32 -20.51 14.30
CA PRO A 108 1.02 -20.97 13.11
C PRO A 108 1.80 -19.85 12.44
N MET A 109 3.05 -20.13 12.06
CA MET A 109 3.88 -19.19 11.31
C MET A 109 3.37 -18.99 9.88
N LEU A 110 2.84 -20.04 9.25
CA LEU A 110 2.21 -19.92 7.93
C LEU A 110 0.97 -19.03 8.01
N GLY A 111 0.91 -17.98 7.19
CA GLY A 111 -0.15 -16.98 7.21
C GLY A 111 0.05 -15.86 8.23
N MET A 112 1.06 -15.95 9.10
CA MET A 112 1.35 -14.94 10.12
C MET A 112 1.82 -13.63 9.48
N THR A 113 1.23 -12.51 9.92
CA THR A 113 1.73 -11.17 9.59
C THR A 113 3.01 -10.92 10.37
N ILE A 114 4.13 -10.71 9.66
CA ILE A 114 5.42 -10.39 10.25
C ILE A 114 5.88 -8.97 9.93
N VAL A 115 5.44 -8.37 8.83
CA VAL A 115 5.67 -6.95 8.50
C VAL A 115 4.37 -6.19 8.73
N ASP A 116 4.44 -5.04 9.39
CA ASP A 116 3.26 -4.26 9.76
C ASP A 116 3.52 -2.75 9.70
N GLY A 117 2.50 -1.99 9.27
CA GLY A 117 2.44 -0.53 9.39
C GLY A 117 3.45 0.26 8.54
N MET A 118 3.94 -0.31 7.45
CA MET A 118 4.90 0.38 6.57
C MET A 118 4.21 1.51 5.79
N LYS A 119 4.71 2.74 5.92
CA LYS A 119 4.14 3.92 5.26
C LYS A 119 5.09 4.47 4.21
N ARG A 120 4.56 4.85 3.05
CA ARG A 120 5.37 5.47 2.00
C ARG A 120 5.92 6.82 2.48
N ASP A 121 7.21 7.02 2.26
CA ASP A 121 7.93 8.27 2.49
C ASP A 121 8.94 8.48 1.35
N GLY A 122 8.59 9.34 0.40
CA GLY A 122 9.31 9.48 -0.88
C GLY A 122 9.41 8.14 -1.61
N ASP A 123 10.63 7.69 -1.87
CA ASP A 123 10.95 6.43 -2.56
C ASP A 123 11.13 5.24 -1.60
N LYS A 124 10.92 5.47 -0.30
CA LYS A 124 11.07 4.46 0.74
C LYS A 124 9.74 4.22 1.45
N TYR A 125 9.75 3.21 2.30
CA TYR A 125 8.67 2.93 3.24
C TYR A 125 9.25 2.83 4.63
N GLU A 126 8.70 3.55 5.59
CA GLU A 126 9.25 3.70 6.94
C GLU A 126 8.15 3.57 8.02
N GLY A 127 8.55 3.69 9.29
CA GLY A 127 7.65 3.73 10.45
C GLY A 127 7.05 2.39 10.88
N GLY A 128 7.17 1.36 10.05
CA GLY A 128 6.64 0.03 10.35
C GLY A 128 7.57 -0.83 11.20
N LYS A 129 7.14 -2.08 11.41
CA LYS A 129 7.83 -3.07 12.23
C LYS A 129 7.92 -4.41 11.53
N ILE A 130 8.96 -5.17 11.87
CA ILE A 130 9.13 -6.55 11.45
C ILE A 130 9.34 -7.46 12.67
N LEU A 131 8.60 -8.55 12.73
CA LEU A 131 8.82 -9.66 13.66
C LEU A 131 9.79 -10.66 13.03
N ASP A 132 10.83 -11.05 13.77
CA ASP A 132 11.58 -12.26 13.49
C ASP A 132 11.00 -13.43 14.33
N PRO A 133 10.25 -14.36 13.72
CA PRO A 133 9.64 -15.45 14.45
C PRO A 133 10.67 -16.47 14.99
N GLU A 134 11.93 -16.42 14.53
CA GLU A 134 13.00 -17.31 15.00
C GLU A 134 13.55 -16.95 16.38
N ASN A 135 13.35 -15.70 16.81
CA ASN A 135 13.79 -15.22 18.12
C ASN A 135 12.72 -14.42 18.86
N GLY A 136 11.56 -14.19 18.25
CA GLY A 136 10.43 -13.47 18.83
C GLY A 136 10.60 -11.95 18.90
N SER A 137 11.71 -11.40 18.36
CA SER A 137 12.02 -9.98 18.46
C SER A 137 11.27 -9.17 17.40
N VAL A 138 10.81 -7.98 17.80
CA VAL A 138 10.17 -7.02 16.91
C VAL A 138 11.08 -5.81 16.73
N TYR A 139 11.42 -5.51 15.49
CA TYR A 139 12.31 -4.42 15.12
C TYR A 139 11.53 -3.32 14.41
N LYS A 140 11.95 -2.06 14.58
CA LYS A 140 11.53 -1.01 13.64
C LYS A 140 12.18 -1.28 12.29
N CYS A 141 11.46 -1.04 11.20
CA CYS A 141 12.01 -1.27 9.88
C CYS A 141 11.67 -0.18 8.88
N GLN A 142 12.55 -0.08 7.88
CA GLN A 142 12.32 0.64 6.64
C GLN A 142 12.61 -0.28 5.46
N MET A 143 12.01 -0.02 4.31
CA MET A 143 12.28 -0.76 3.09
C MET A 143 12.26 0.14 1.86
N HIS A 144 13.02 -0.26 0.84
CA HIS A 144 13.01 0.36 -0.47
C HIS A 144 13.34 -0.68 -1.54
N THR A 145 12.85 -0.46 -2.75
CA THR A 145 13.13 -1.34 -3.88
C THR A 145 14.41 -0.91 -4.60
N GLU A 146 15.15 -1.89 -5.12
CA GLU A 146 16.33 -1.71 -5.97
C GLU A 146 16.20 -2.61 -7.20
N ASP A 147 17.13 -2.49 -8.14
CA ASP A 147 17.21 -3.29 -9.37
C ASP A 147 15.88 -3.33 -10.15
N ASN A 148 15.30 -2.14 -10.39
CA ASN A 148 14.02 -1.98 -11.09
C ASN A 148 12.90 -2.83 -10.46
N GLY A 149 12.85 -2.83 -9.13
CA GLY A 149 11.85 -3.56 -8.36
C GLY A 149 12.20 -5.02 -8.10
N GLN A 150 13.31 -5.57 -8.62
CA GLN A 150 13.62 -7.00 -8.45
C GLN A 150 14.19 -7.33 -7.07
N LYS A 151 14.71 -6.33 -6.36
CA LYS A 151 15.21 -6.48 -4.98
C LYS A 151 14.43 -5.58 -4.03
N LEU A 152 14.17 -6.09 -2.83
CA LEU A 152 13.66 -5.31 -1.71
C LEU A 152 14.72 -5.30 -0.62
N VAL A 153 15.25 -4.12 -0.32
CA VAL A 153 16.15 -3.95 0.81
C VAL A 153 15.31 -3.63 2.03
N VAL A 154 15.39 -4.48 3.05
CA VAL A 154 14.68 -4.33 4.32
C VAL A 154 15.71 -4.10 5.42
N ARG A 155 15.63 -2.96 6.10
CA ARG A 155 16.53 -2.62 7.22
C ARG A 155 15.78 -2.64 8.53
N GLY A 156 16.17 -3.52 9.44
CA GLY A 156 15.69 -3.58 10.82
C GLY A 156 16.67 -2.91 11.78
N TYR A 157 16.16 -2.14 12.74
CA TYR A 157 16.98 -1.41 13.71
C TYR A 157 16.32 -1.24 15.07
N LEU A 158 17.14 -0.97 16.09
CA LEU A 158 16.72 -0.70 17.47
C LEU A 158 16.93 0.78 17.79
N GLY A 159 15.84 1.52 18.04
CA GLY A 159 15.91 2.94 18.36
C GLY A 159 16.22 3.80 17.14
N ILE A 160 17.51 4.04 16.85
CA ILE A 160 18.01 4.81 15.70
C ILE A 160 18.39 3.89 14.52
N SER A 161 18.15 4.32 13.28
CA SER A 161 18.39 3.52 12.08
C SER A 161 19.87 3.18 11.81
N LEU A 162 20.79 3.88 12.47
CA LEU A 162 22.23 3.63 12.38
C LEU A 162 22.62 2.28 13.03
N ILE A 163 21.90 1.86 14.08
CA ILE A 163 22.17 0.61 14.81
C ILE A 163 21.18 -0.46 14.34
N GLY A 164 21.53 -1.13 13.24
CA GLY A 164 20.67 -2.11 12.61
C GLY A 164 21.36 -2.93 11.53
N ARG A 165 20.60 -3.86 10.93
CA ARG A 165 21.06 -4.72 9.83
C ARG A 165 20.10 -4.60 8.65
N SER A 166 20.66 -4.70 7.45
CA SER A 166 19.88 -4.76 6.21
C SER A 166 19.90 -6.19 5.67
N GLN A 167 18.78 -6.61 5.08
CA GLN A 167 18.66 -7.82 4.30
C GLN A 167 18.09 -7.47 2.93
N THR A 168 18.50 -8.21 1.91
CA THR A 168 17.96 -8.09 0.56
C THR A 168 17.07 -9.29 0.28
N TRP A 169 15.84 -9.03 -0.10
CA TRP A 169 14.87 -10.04 -0.53
C TRP A 169 14.71 -10.00 -2.04
N ASN A 170 14.50 -11.17 -2.64
CA ASN A 170 14.39 -11.30 -4.09
C ASN A 170 12.93 -11.40 -4.50
N ARG A 171 12.49 -10.62 -5.50
CA ARG A 171 11.12 -10.70 -6.00
C ARG A 171 10.86 -12.10 -6.58
N GLN A 172 9.66 -12.62 -6.34
CA GLN A 172 9.16 -13.84 -6.98
C GLN A 172 8.07 -13.45 -7.98
N ASN A 173 8.24 -13.85 -9.23
CA ASN A 173 7.31 -13.62 -10.33
C ASN A 173 6.44 -14.85 -10.57
#